data_AF-A0ABD3JD56-F1
#
_entry.id   AF-A0ABD3JD56-F1
#
_cell.length_a   1.000
_cell.length_b   1.000
_cell.length_c   1.000
_cell.angle_alpha   90.00
_cell.angle_beta   90.00
_cell.angle_gamma   90.00
#
_symmetry.space_group_name_H-M   'P 1'
#
loop_
_entity.id
_entity.type
_entity.pdbx_description
1 polymer ?
#
loop_
_entity_poly.entity_id
_entity_poly.type
_entity_poly.pdbx_seq_one_letter_code
_entity_poly.pdbx_strand_id
1 'polypeptide(L)'
;MHTACTMSSSLSPTQMLLLLLSLCICNISLASSSSSEDGAFRRWVSWNVENYRRETSLNAMLTAGAPGIPGKKVVDWKLWKAEMSKIRKTVSQDGTGDYRTVSEALNSIPAFNTRRVILVIKPGIYREKINVPRHMSFVTFLGDSTSPPTITGNDTASVTGRGGTPLKTFQSATVAVDADYFVAINVKFENTAPHEVGSLGEQAVALRISGTKAAFYNCSFIGNQDTLYDHKGLHYFNNCFIQGSVDFIFGYGRSLYEVLSCQFRPSVLGL
;
A
#
# COMPACT_ATOMS: atom_id res chain seq x y z
N MET A 1 55.99 -32.75 -16.67
CA MET A 1 55.75 -33.57 -17.87
C MET A 1 54.27 -33.41 -18.24
N HIS A 2 54.00 -32.67 -19.32
CA HIS A 2 52.67 -32.32 -19.80
C HIS A 2 52.08 -33.45 -20.65
N THR A 3 50.80 -33.76 -20.47
CA THR A 3 50.00 -34.56 -21.40
C THR A 3 48.95 -33.65 -22.02
N ALA A 4 49.11 -33.32 -23.30
CA ALA A 4 48.11 -32.60 -24.09
C ALA A 4 47.30 -33.63 -24.89
N CYS A 5 45.97 -33.61 -24.69
CA CYS A 5 45.02 -34.43 -25.44
C CYS A 5 44.49 -33.59 -26.61
N THR A 6 44.91 -33.90 -27.84
CA THR A 6 44.37 -33.28 -29.06
C THR A 6 43.12 -34.04 -29.52
N MET A 7 41.95 -33.41 -29.42
CA MET A 7 40.73 -33.87 -30.08
C MET A 7 40.56 -33.11 -31.40
N SER A 8 40.68 -33.83 -32.51
CA SER A 8 40.30 -33.35 -33.84
C SER A 8 38.84 -33.73 -34.11
N SER A 9 37.95 -32.75 -34.29
CA SER A 9 36.59 -32.98 -34.81
C SER A 9 36.34 -32.09 -36.03
N SER A 10 36.49 -32.66 -37.22
CA SER A 10 35.99 -32.09 -38.46
C SER A 10 34.48 -32.33 -38.54
N LEU A 11 33.68 -31.26 -38.46
CA LEU A 11 32.24 -31.30 -38.64
C LEU A 11 31.90 -31.69 -40.09
N SER A 12 30.90 -32.56 -40.28
CA SER A 12 30.46 -32.98 -41.61
C SER A 12 29.72 -31.85 -42.35
N PRO A 13 29.65 -31.86 -43.69
CA PRO A 13 28.89 -30.87 -44.46
C PRO A 13 27.41 -30.78 -44.04
N THR A 14 26.84 -31.88 -43.56
CA THR A 14 25.48 -31.95 -43.01
C THR A 14 25.33 -31.25 -41.66
N GLN A 15 26.37 -31.26 -40.81
CA GLN A 15 26.40 -30.53 -39.54
C GLN A 15 26.56 -29.02 -39.73
N MET A 16 27.24 -28.58 -40.81
CA MET A 16 27.33 -27.16 -41.17
C MET A 16 25.99 -26.60 -41.69
N LEU A 17 25.22 -27.42 -42.43
CA LEU A 17 23.91 -27.02 -42.95
C LEU A 17 22.85 -26.87 -41.84
N LEU A 18 22.91 -27.71 -40.80
CA LEU A 18 22.06 -27.60 -39.60
C LEU A 18 22.38 -26.37 -38.75
N LEU A 19 23.65 -25.96 -38.67
CA LEU A 19 24.06 -24.74 -37.95
C LEU A 19 23.63 -23.44 -38.67
N LEU A 20 23.61 -23.44 -40.00
CA LEU A 20 23.13 -22.31 -40.80
C LEU A 20 21.59 -22.17 -40.76
N LEU A 21 20.87 -23.29 -40.68
CA LEU A 21 19.41 -23.30 -40.46
C LEU A 21 19.02 -22.82 -39.05
N SER A 22 19.82 -23.10 -38.01
CA SER A 22 19.55 -22.59 -36.66
C SER A 22 19.82 -21.08 -36.52
N LEU A 23 20.74 -20.52 -37.31
CA LEU A 23 21.01 -19.07 -37.34
C LEU A 23 19.95 -18.29 -38.14
N CYS A 24 19.19 -18.92 -39.04
CA CYS A 24 18.03 -18.30 -39.70
C CYS A 24 16.76 -18.24 -38.82
N ILE A 25 16.68 -19.02 -37.73
CA ILE A 25 15.56 -18.95 -36.76
C ILE A 25 15.78 -17.82 -35.74
N CYS A 26 17.01 -17.27 -35.65
CA CYS A 26 17.34 -16.15 -34.76
C CYS A 26 16.98 -14.74 -35.29
N ASN A 27 16.29 -14.61 -36.42
CA ASN A 27 15.78 -13.31 -36.91
C ASN A 27 14.26 -13.30 -37.12
N ILE A 28 13.50 -14.08 -36.35
CA ILE A 28 12.12 -13.73 -36.10
C ILE A 28 12.15 -12.66 -35.03
N SER A 29 12.13 -11.40 -35.47
CA SER A 29 11.69 -10.29 -34.65
C SER A 29 10.34 -10.69 -34.06
N LEU A 30 10.32 -11.13 -32.79
CA LEU A 30 9.13 -10.99 -31.96
C LEU A 30 8.94 -9.48 -31.82
N ALA A 31 8.30 -8.89 -32.82
CA ALA A 31 7.50 -7.70 -32.63
C ALA A 31 6.45 -8.11 -31.59
N SER A 32 6.80 -7.93 -30.31
CA SER A 32 5.84 -8.02 -29.23
C SER A 32 4.69 -7.09 -29.61
N SER A 33 3.48 -7.65 -29.67
CA SER A 33 2.23 -6.91 -29.82
C SER A 33 1.90 -6.05 -28.59
N SER A 34 2.92 -5.48 -27.93
CA SER A 34 2.85 -4.66 -26.72
C SER A 34 2.72 -3.16 -27.01
N SER A 35 2.88 -2.73 -28.27
CA SER A 35 2.91 -1.31 -28.63
C SER A 35 1.53 -0.64 -28.65
N SER A 36 0.45 -1.39 -28.87
CA SER A 36 -0.91 -0.85 -28.91
C SER A 36 -1.52 -0.66 -27.53
N GLU A 37 -1.32 -1.60 -26.61
CA GLU A 37 -1.85 -1.55 -25.23
C GLU A 37 -1.05 -0.61 -24.34
N ASP A 38 0.30 -0.62 -24.42
CA ASP A 38 1.12 0.38 -23.71
C ASP A 38 0.82 1.80 -24.24
N GLY A 39 0.60 1.93 -25.56
CA GLY A 39 0.16 3.18 -26.16
C GLY A 39 -1.23 3.62 -25.68
N ALA A 40 -2.19 2.70 -25.54
CA ALA A 40 -3.53 3.00 -25.06
C ALA A 40 -3.53 3.39 -23.59
N PHE A 41 -2.79 2.67 -22.76
CA PHE A 41 -2.61 2.98 -21.35
C PHE A 41 -1.93 4.33 -21.16
N ARG A 42 -0.81 4.59 -21.86
CA ARG A 42 -0.12 5.89 -21.83
C ARG A 42 -1.02 7.04 -22.29
N ARG A 43 -1.83 6.84 -23.33
CA ARG A 43 -2.83 7.82 -23.78
C ARG A 43 -3.90 8.05 -22.72
N TRP A 44 -4.41 6.99 -22.09
CA TRP A 44 -5.40 7.08 -21.02
C TRP A 44 -4.83 7.79 -19.79
N VAL A 45 -3.62 7.47 -19.35
CA VAL A 45 -2.91 8.15 -18.26
C VAL A 45 -2.72 9.63 -18.60
N SER A 46 -2.20 9.92 -19.80
CA SER A 46 -1.98 11.31 -20.25
C SER A 46 -3.29 12.09 -20.30
N TRP A 47 -4.35 11.49 -20.84
CA TRP A 47 -5.68 12.10 -20.89
C TRP A 47 -6.26 12.34 -19.49
N ASN A 48 -6.11 11.40 -18.55
CA ASN A 48 -6.57 11.59 -17.17
C ASN A 48 -5.81 12.70 -16.47
N VAL A 49 -4.49 12.75 -16.61
CA VAL A 49 -3.65 13.82 -16.06
C VAL A 49 -4.03 15.17 -16.67
N GLU A 50 -4.23 15.23 -17.98
CA GLU A 50 -4.63 16.44 -18.70
C GLU A 50 -6.05 16.90 -18.31
N ASN A 51 -6.99 15.96 -18.16
CA ASN A 51 -8.33 16.25 -17.66
C ASN A 51 -8.29 16.77 -16.24
N TYR A 52 -7.55 16.11 -15.34
CA TYR A 52 -7.40 16.55 -13.97
C TYR A 52 -6.76 17.93 -13.90
N ARG A 53 -5.70 18.20 -14.69
CA ARG A 53 -5.10 19.53 -14.79
C ARG A 53 -6.08 20.54 -15.33
N ARG A 54 -6.83 20.25 -16.40
CA ARG A 54 -7.86 21.14 -16.93
C ARG A 54 -8.95 21.44 -15.91
N GLU A 55 -9.46 20.43 -15.22
CA GLU A 55 -10.45 20.63 -14.16
C GLU A 55 -9.85 21.43 -13.00
N THR A 56 -8.62 21.14 -12.59
CA THR A 56 -7.94 21.84 -11.50
C THR A 56 -7.62 23.29 -11.87
N SER A 57 -7.14 23.55 -13.08
CA SER A 57 -6.84 24.87 -13.62
C SER A 57 -8.11 25.67 -13.91
N LEU A 58 -9.18 25.03 -14.39
CA LEU A 58 -10.51 25.65 -14.51
C LEU A 58 -11.04 26.01 -13.12
N ASN A 59 -10.96 25.10 -12.16
CA ASN A 59 -11.32 25.36 -10.75
C ASN A 59 -10.42 26.43 -10.12
N ALA A 60 -9.14 26.50 -10.48
CA ALA A 60 -8.19 27.51 -10.02
C ALA A 60 -8.47 28.89 -10.65
N MET A 61 -8.74 28.97 -11.95
CA MET A 61 -9.17 30.20 -12.63
C MET A 61 -10.51 30.71 -12.07
N LEU A 62 -11.45 29.80 -11.80
CA LEU A 62 -12.70 30.12 -11.12
C LEU A 62 -12.51 30.61 -9.68
N THR A 63 -11.36 30.34 -9.05
CA THR A 63 -11.06 30.73 -7.65
C THR A 63 -10.07 31.89 -7.52
N ALA A 64 -9.31 32.22 -8.58
CA ALA A 64 -8.29 33.27 -8.59
C ALA A 64 -8.85 34.69 -8.80
N GLY A 65 -10.13 34.84 -9.18
CA GLY A 65 -10.81 36.12 -9.25
C GLY A 65 -11.75 36.37 -8.05
N ALA A 66 -11.20 36.85 -6.92
CA ALA A 66 -11.81 37.78 -5.96
C ALA A 66 -11.49 37.45 -4.46
N PRO A 67 -11.10 38.47 -3.68
CA PRO A 67 -11.07 38.41 -2.21
C PRO A 67 -12.49 38.59 -1.65
N GLY A 68 -12.87 37.72 -0.69
CA GLY A 68 -14.03 37.88 0.20
C GLY A 68 -15.42 38.00 -0.44
N ILE A 69 -16.09 36.89 -0.77
CA ILE A 69 -17.55 36.84 -1.06
C ILE A 69 -18.15 35.53 -0.49
N PRO A 70 -19.34 35.56 0.18
CA PRO A 70 -20.06 34.37 0.62
C PRO A 70 -20.60 33.57 -0.58
N GLY A 71 -20.36 32.25 -0.60
CA GLY A 71 -20.81 31.36 -1.68
C GLY A 71 -19.72 30.50 -2.34
N LYS A 72 -18.47 30.56 -1.84
CA LYS A 72 -17.34 29.77 -2.37
C LYS A 72 -17.54 28.26 -2.12
N LYS A 73 -17.77 27.48 -3.18
CA LYS A 73 -17.88 26.02 -3.11
C LYS A 73 -16.47 25.42 -2.99
N VAL A 74 -15.99 25.26 -1.75
CA VAL A 74 -14.79 24.46 -1.47
C VAL A 74 -15.06 23.04 -1.99
N VAL A 75 -14.23 22.54 -2.93
CA VAL A 75 -14.37 21.23 -3.59
C VAL A 75 -14.59 20.11 -2.57
N ASP A 76 -13.98 20.25 -1.39
CA ASP A 76 -14.29 19.45 -0.21
C ASP A 76 -14.34 20.32 1.06
N TRP A 77 -15.49 20.93 1.33
CA TRP A 77 -15.68 21.81 2.50
C TRP A 77 -15.46 21.09 3.84
N LYS A 78 -15.73 19.79 3.90
CA LYS A 78 -15.54 18.98 5.12
C LYS A 78 -14.05 18.85 5.43
N LEU A 79 -13.25 18.50 4.42
CA LEU A 79 -11.80 18.44 4.55
C LEU A 79 -11.22 19.80 4.95
N TRP A 80 -11.61 20.87 4.27
CA TRP A 80 -11.13 22.22 4.60
C TRP A 80 -11.42 22.60 6.05
N LYS A 81 -12.65 22.38 6.53
CA LYS A 81 -13.03 22.63 7.93
C LYS A 81 -12.18 21.80 8.90
N ALA A 82 -11.93 20.53 8.58
CA ALA A 82 -11.10 19.66 9.41
C ALA A 82 -9.65 20.14 9.49
N GLU A 83 -9.08 20.63 8.37
CA GLU A 83 -7.70 21.12 8.27
C GLU A 83 -7.47 22.45 9.00
N MET A 84 -8.47 23.32 9.13
CA MET A 84 -8.32 24.61 9.82
C MET A 84 -8.07 24.49 11.32
N SER A 85 -8.48 23.36 11.92
CA SER A 85 -8.54 23.19 13.37
C SER A 85 -7.82 21.93 13.82
N LYS A 86 -6.59 21.71 13.34
CA LYS A 86 -5.77 20.53 13.67
C LYS A 86 -5.55 20.38 15.17
N ILE A 87 -5.59 19.15 15.66
CA ILE A 87 -5.16 18.77 17.01
C ILE A 87 -4.02 17.76 16.87
N ARG A 88 -3.00 17.86 17.72
CA ARG A 88 -1.93 16.87 17.84
C ARG A 88 -2.04 16.16 19.18
N LYS A 89 -1.85 14.85 19.17
CA LYS A 89 -1.77 13.98 20.35
C LYS A 89 -0.53 13.11 20.19
N THR A 90 0.28 12.95 21.22
CA THR A 90 1.53 12.19 21.16
C THR A 90 1.34 10.82 21.81
N VAL A 91 1.82 9.78 21.13
CA VAL A 91 1.82 8.40 21.63
C VAL A 91 3.27 7.97 21.85
N SER A 92 3.61 7.53 23.05
CA SER A 92 4.97 7.09 23.40
C SER A 92 4.95 5.98 24.46
N GLN A 93 5.56 4.83 24.16
CA GLN A 93 5.57 3.67 25.08
C GLN A 93 6.34 3.93 26.38
N ASP A 94 7.33 4.83 26.34
CA ASP A 94 8.12 5.27 27.50
C ASP A 94 7.38 6.24 28.44
N GLY A 95 6.17 6.67 28.06
CA GLY A 95 5.34 7.59 28.84
C GLY A 95 5.69 9.07 28.68
N THR A 96 6.57 9.46 27.75
CA THR A 96 6.85 10.89 27.48
C THR A 96 5.80 11.56 26.58
N GLY A 97 4.78 10.83 26.15
CA GLY A 97 3.67 11.30 25.32
C GLY A 97 2.37 11.47 26.13
N ASP A 98 1.31 11.90 25.45
CA ASP A 98 -0.03 12.02 26.04
C ASP A 98 -0.67 10.65 26.33
N TYR A 99 -0.29 9.64 25.54
CA TYR A 99 -0.79 8.26 25.61
C TYR A 99 0.34 7.26 25.48
N ARG A 100 0.18 6.05 26.02
CA ARG A 100 1.18 4.97 25.87
C ARG A 100 0.93 4.10 24.64
N THR A 101 -0.33 3.96 24.26
CA THR A 101 -0.77 3.10 23.16
C THR A 101 -1.54 3.87 22.10
N VAL A 102 -1.56 3.34 20.87
CA VAL A 102 -2.32 3.94 19.78
C VAL A 102 -3.82 3.81 20.05
N SER A 103 -4.25 2.70 20.64
CA SER A 103 -5.65 2.46 21.03
C SER A 103 -6.17 3.48 22.04
N GLU A 104 -5.39 3.80 23.08
CA GLU A 104 -5.75 4.84 24.06
C GLU A 104 -5.94 6.21 23.40
N ALA A 105 -5.02 6.58 22.50
CA ALA A 105 -5.09 7.84 21.78
C ALA A 105 -6.32 7.93 20.89
N LEU A 106 -6.67 6.85 20.18
CA LEU A 106 -7.90 6.75 19.38
C LEU A 106 -9.16 6.84 20.25
N ASN A 107 -9.19 6.16 21.39
CA ASN A 107 -10.33 6.20 22.32
C ASN A 107 -10.58 7.60 22.90
N SER A 108 -9.57 8.47 22.89
CA SER A 108 -9.71 9.87 23.31
C SER A 108 -10.37 10.78 22.26
N ILE A 109 -10.56 10.29 21.03
CA ILE A 109 -11.17 11.06 19.94
C ILE A 109 -12.69 10.90 20.03
N PRO A 110 -13.46 12.01 20.13
CA PRO A 110 -14.91 11.95 20.14
C PRO A 110 -15.46 11.29 18.87
N ALA A 111 -16.57 10.56 19.01
CA ALA A 111 -17.31 10.07 17.86
C ALA A 111 -17.76 11.23 16.96
N PHE A 112 -17.88 10.95 15.65
CA PHE A 112 -18.23 11.94 14.62
C PHE A 112 -17.25 13.11 14.54
N ASN A 113 -15.95 12.78 14.63
CA ASN A 113 -14.88 13.75 14.57
C ASN A 113 -14.94 14.62 13.30
N THR A 114 -14.86 15.94 13.48
CA THR A 114 -14.90 16.93 12.39
C THR A 114 -13.60 17.70 12.22
N ARG A 115 -12.58 17.38 13.01
CA ARG A 115 -11.29 18.07 13.05
C ARG A 115 -10.18 17.10 12.69
N ARG A 116 -9.12 17.56 12.00
CA ARG A 116 -7.95 16.73 11.76
C ARG A 116 -7.25 16.42 13.09
N VAL A 117 -7.25 15.16 13.50
CA VAL A 117 -6.52 14.69 14.70
C VAL A 117 -5.27 13.94 14.24
N ILE A 118 -4.10 14.49 14.57
CA ILE A 118 -2.80 13.93 14.23
C ILE A 118 -2.26 13.20 15.46
N LEU A 119 -2.20 11.88 15.40
CA LEU A 119 -1.50 11.05 16.35
C LEU A 119 -0.03 10.99 15.96
N VAL A 120 0.82 11.66 16.73
CA VAL A 120 2.27 11.63 16.60
C VAL A 120 2.77 10.40 17.35
N ILE A 121 3.12 9.36 16.61
CA ILE A 121 3.52 8.07 17.18
C ILE A 121 5.05 8.04 17.24
N LYS A 122 5.60 8.00 18.45
CA LYS A 122 7.05 7.94 18.66
C LYS A 122 7.62 6.60 18.21
N PRO A 123 8.93 6.52 17.90
CA PRO A 123 9.57 5.26 17.53
C PRO A 123 9.31 4.16 18.56
N GLY A 124 9.00 2.96 18.09
CA GLY A 124 8.64 1.83 18.95
C GLY A 124 7.95 0.70 18.19
N ILE A 125 7.74 -0.41 18.89
CA ILE A 125 6.98 -1.57 18.40
C ILE A 125 5.68 -1.65 19.20
N TYR A 126 4.58 -1.31 18.54
CA TYR A 126 3.23 -1.27 19.08
C TYR A 126 2.50 -2.56 18.70
N ARG A 127 2.53 -3.56 19.59
CA ARG A 127 1.80 -4.82 19.40
C ARG A 127 0.33 -4.64 19.78
N GLU A 128 -0.46 -4.12 18.87
CA GLU A 128 -1.86 -3.75 19.09
C GLU A 128 -2.73 -4.11 17.88
N LYS A 129 -3.98 -4.55 18.13
CA LYS A 129 -5.00 -4.66 17.09
C LYS A 129 -5.82 -3.38 17.03
N ILE A 130 -5.62 -2.61 15.96
CA ILE A 130 -6.18 -1.26 15.82
C ILE A 130 -7.40 -1.27 14.92
N ASN A 131 -8.45 -0.57 15.34
CA ASN A 131 -9.62 -0.28 14.52
C ASN A 131 -9.92 1.23 14.55
N VAL A 132 -9.87 1.89 13.39
CA VAL A 132 -10.28 3.29 13.21
C VAL A 132 -11.68 3.27 12.59
N PRO A 133 -12.75 3.40 13.39
CA PRO A 133 -14.12 3.15 12.94
C PRO A 133 -14.63 4.25 12.01
N ARG A 134 -15.63 3.95 11.18
CA ARG A 134 -16.18 4.87 10.17
C ARG A 134 -16.54 6.27 10.67
N HIS A 135 -17.00 6.39 11.93
CA HIS A 135 -17.39 7.67 12.52
C HIS A 135 -16.20 8.52 13.02
N MET A 136 -14.96 8.06 12.83
CA MET A 136 -13.74 8.72 13.28
C MET A 136 -12.91 9.24 12.09
N SER A 137 -13.54 10.01 11.20
CA SER A 137 -12.87 10.62 10.05
C SER A 137 -11.75 11.60 10.44
N PHE A 138 -10.88 11.93 9.46
CA PHE A 138 -9.80 12.92 9.62
C PHE A 138 -8.76 12.56 10.69
N VAL A 139 -8.47 11.27 10.85
CA VAL A 139 -7.36 10.80 11.69
C VAL A 139 -6.07 10.74 10.86
N THR A 140 -4.96 11.13 11.45
CA THR A 140 -3.63 10.99 10.85
C THR A 140 -2.69 10.28 11.79
N PHE A 141 -2.04 9.23 11.31
CA PHE A 141 -0.88 8.64 11.99
C PHE A 141 0.39 9.26 11.41
N LEU A 142 1.21 9.82 12.27
CA LEU A 142 2.45 10.48 11.90
C LEU A 142 3.59 9.90 12.72
N GLY A 143 4.46 9.14 12.07
CA GLY A 143 5.70 8.66 12.65
C GLY A 143 6.92 9.52 12.28
N ASP A 144 8.05 9.19 12.90
CA ASP A 144 9.35 9.76 12.58
C ASP A 144 9.88 9.16 11.26
N SER A 145 10.39 9.99 10.35
CA SER A 145 10.91 9.53 9.05
C SER A 145 12.20 8.70 9.15
N THR A 146 13.01 8.96 10.17
CA THR A 146 14.29 8.28 10.38
C THR A 146 14.12 7.00 11.18
N SER A 147 13.13 6.96 12.07
CA SER A 147 12.77 5.77 12.85
C SER A 147 11.25 5.57 12.91
N PRO A 148 10.63 5.09 11.81
CA PRO A 148 9.19 4.87 11.76
C PRO A 148 8.72 3.86 12.83
N PRO A 149 7.65 4.17 13.59
CA PRO A 149 7.03 3.20 14.48
C PRO A 149 6.46 2.02 13.69
N THR A 150 6.43 0.85 14.33
CA THR A 150 5.83 -0.36 13.79
C THR A 150 4.61 -0.75 14.59
N ILE A 151 3.45 -0.84 13.94
CA ILE A 151 2.23 -1.42 14.51
C ILE A 151 2.13 -2.85 14.00
N THR A 152 2.18 -3.82 14.92
CA THR A 152 2.38 -5.24 14.59
C THR A 152 1.34 -6.15 15.24
N GLY A 153 0.95 -7.19 14.52
CA GLY A 153 0.02 -8.23 14.95
C GLY A 153 0.36 -9.56 14.27
N ASN A 154 -0.43 -10.60 14.52
CA ASN A 154 -0.17 -11.94 14.00
C ASN A 154 -1.45 -12.77 13.80
N ASP A 155 -2.61 -12.11 13.67
CA ASP A 155 -3.87 -12.79 13.45
C ASP A 155 -3.94 -13.31 12.01
N THR A 156 -4.39 -14.56 11.84
CA THR A 156 -4.75 -15.15 10.55
C THR A 156 -6.27 -15.21 10.40
N ALA A 157 -6.74 -15.50 9.18
CA ALA A 157 -8.15 -15.70 8.88
C ALA A 157 -8.79 -16.88 9.65
N SER A 158 -7.99 -17.88 10.02
CA SER A 158 -8.44 -19.08 10.75
C SER A 158 -8.51 -18.89 12.28
N VAL A 159 -7.84 -17.87 12.85
CA VAL A 159 -7.92 -17.57 14.28
C VAL A 159 -9.39 -17.43 14.71
N THR A 160 -9.77 -18.11 15.79
CA THR A 160 -11.10 -18.02 16.38
C THR A 160 -11.30 -16.67 17.06
N GLY A 161 -12.23 -15.86 16.56
CA GLY A 161 -12.60 -14.58 17.14
C GLY A 161 -13.49 -14.73 18.39
N ARG A 162 -13.83 -13.60 19.02
CA ARG A 162 -14.62 -13.55 20.27
C ARG A 162 -16.02 -14.20 20.20
N GLY A 163 -16.54 -14.46 18.99
CA GLY A 163 -17.83 -15.13 18.77
C GLY A 163 -17.73 -16.62 18.46
N GLY A 164 -16.58 -17.26 18.70
CA GLY A 164 -16.37 -18.68 18.38
C GLY A 164 -16.29 -18.99 16.89
N THR A 165 -16.23 -17.96 16.04
CA THR A 165 -16.13 -18.08 14.59
C THR A 165 -14.77 -17.58 14.11
N PRO A 166 -14.22 -18.14 13.01
CA PRO A 166 -12.98 -17.65 12.43
C PRO A 166 -13.09 -16.16 12.06
N LEU A 167 -12.01 -15.41 12.27
CA LEU A 167 -11.92 -13.99 11.91
C LEU A 167 -12.19 -13.75 10.42
N LYS A 168 -11.83 -14.74 9.58
CA LYS A 168 -11.72 -14.61 8.12
C LYS A 168 -10.71 -13.52 7.74
N THR A 169 -10.38 -13.41 6.46
CA THR A 169 -9.41 -12.41 5.97
C THR A 169 -9.75 -10.99 6.45
N PHE A 170 -11.03 -10.61 6.40
CA PHE A 170 -11.47 -9.25 6.73
C PHE A 170 -11.12 -8.81 8.16
N GLN A 171 -11.27 -9.70 9.15
CA GLN A 171 -10.99 -9.37 10.56
C GLN A 171 -9.57 -9.77 11.00
N SER A 172 -8.76 -10.40 10.12
CA SER A 172 -7.34 -10.69 10.41
C SER A 172 -6.46 -9.44 10.46
N ALA A 173 -6.96 -8.29 9.98
CA ALA A 173 -6.20 -7.05 9.89
C ALA A 173 -5.62 -6.61 11.25
N THR A 174 -4.30 -6.38 11.29
CA THR A 174 -3.62 -5.75 12.43
C THR A 174 -4.12 -4.31 12.59
N VAL A 175 -4.20 -3.56 11.49
CA VAL A 175 -4.83 -2.23 11.47
C VAL A 175 -6.00 -2.21 10.49
N ALA A 176 -7.20 -2.00 11.01
CA ALA A 176 -8.42 -1.80 10.24
C ALA A 176 -8.79 -0.31 10.23
N VAL A 177 -8.88 0.30 9.04
CA VAL A 177 -9.30 1.68 8.86
C VAL A 177 -10.58 1.72 8.05
N ASP A 178 -11.69 2.04 8.72
CA ASP A 178 -13.00 2.21 8.10
C ASP A 178 -13.41 3.69 7.98
N ALA A 179 -12.57 4.61 8.48
CA ALA A 179 -12.78 6.04 8.50
C ALA A 179 -12.30 6.75 7.22
N ASP A 180 -13.12 7.68 6.72
CA ASP A 180 -12.77 8.53 5.58
C ASP A 180 -11.68 9.56 5.95
N TYR A 181 -10.92 10.00 4.94
CA TYR A 181 -9.85 11.01 5.06
C TYR A 181 -8.72 10.60 6.02
N PHE A 182 -8.50 9.30 6.20
CA PHE A 182 -7.38 8.80 6.97
C PHE A 182 -6.06 9.09 6.27
N VAL A 183 -5.04 9.46 7.04
CA VAL A 183 -3.68 9.62 6.49
C VAL A 183 -2.67 8.88 7.37
N ALA A 184 -1.71 8.20 6.76
CA ALA A 184 -0.53 7.70 7.46
C ALA A 184 0.74 8.21 6.81
N ILE A 185 1.71 8.62 7.62
CA ILE A 185 2.99 9.16 7.18
C ILE A 185 4.09 8.53 8.04
N ASN A 186 5.10 7.91 7.41
CA ASN A 186 6.23 7.28 8.10
C ASN A 186 5.79 6.24 9.15
N VAL A 187 4.98 5.27 8.77
CA VAL A 187 4.51 4.20 9.69
C VAL A 187 4.68 2.85 9.03
N LYS A 188 5.10 1.85 9.81
CA LYS A 188 5.13 0.45 9.39
C LYS A 188 3.93 -0.29 9.95
N PHE A 189 3.19 -0.95 9.07
CA PHE A 189 2.08 -1.84 9.42
C PHE A 189 2.52 -3.27 9.12
N GLU A 190 2.43 -4.14 10.12
CA GLU A 190 2.99 -5.48 10.04
C GLU A 190 2.02 -6.54 10.53
N ASN A 191 1.94 -7.66 9.79
CA ASN A 191 1.41 -8.91 10.31
C ASN A 191 2.49 -9.98 10.22
N THR A 192 2.90 -10.52 11.37
CA THR A 192 3.99 -11.49 11.50
C THR A 192 3.51 -12.94 11.49
N ALA A 193 2.26 -13.21 11.12
CA ALA A 193 1.78 -14.59 11.04
C ALA A 193 2.65 -15.39 10.06
N PRO A 194 3.06 -16.62 10.43
CA PRO A 194 3.78 -17.50 9.51
C PRO A 194 2.89 -17.84 8.31
N HIS A 195 3.51 -18.19 7.20
CA HIS A 195 2.78 -18.60 6.00
C HIS A 195 3.56 -19.65 5.22
N GLU A 196 2.90 -20.76 4.92
CA GLU A 196 3.36 -21.79 4.00
C GLU A 196 2.59 -21.71 2.68
N VAL A 197 3.26 -21.92 1.53
CA VAL A 197 2.55 -21.82 0.23
C VAL A 197 1.52 -22.94 0.12
N GLY A 198 0.28 -22.56 -0.21
CA GLY A 198 -0.82 -23.51 -0.46
C GLY A 198 -1.58 -23.91 0.81
N SER A 199 -1.23 -23.35 1.97
CA SER A 199 -2.00 -23.51 3.19
C SER A 199 -3.37 -22.81 3.08
N LEU A 200 -4.36 -23.35 3.79
CA LEU A 200 -5.72 -22.82 3.80
C LEU A 200 -5.96 -22.04 5.12
N GLY A 201 -6.50 -20.83 5.01
CA GLY A 201 -6.87 -20.04 6.19
C GLY A 201 -5.73 -19.27 6.86
N GLU A 202 -4.57 -19.15 6.19
CA GLU A 202 -3.39 -18.41 6.69
C GLU A 202 -3.32 -16.97 6.19
N GLN A 203 -4.37 -16.46 5.54
CA GLN A 203 -4.44 -15.04 5.14
C GLN A 203 -4.26 -14.15 6.37
N ALA A 204 -3.35 -13.18 6.29
CA ALA A 204 -2.91 -12.43 7.46
C ALA A 204 -2.65 -10.96 7.09
N VAL A 205 -3.69 -10.14 7.26
CA VAL A 205 -3.68 -8.75 6.81
C VAL A 205 -2.88 -7.86 7.76
N ALA A 206 -1.93 -7.08 7.23
CA ALA A 206 -1.21 -6.06 7.98
C ALA A 206 -2.05 -4.78 8.11
N LEU A 207 -2.60 -4.30 6.99
CA LEU A 207 -3.52 -3.16 6.99
C LEU A 207 -4.70 -3.40 6.04
N ARG A 208 -5.91 -3.08 6.52
CA ARG A 208 -7.13 -3.00 5.73
C ARG A 208 -7.63 -1.56 5.68
N ILE A 209 -7.91 -1.04 4.48
CA ILE A 209 -8.48 0.29 4.28
C ILE A 209 -9.82 0.22 3.52
N SER A 210 -10.90 0.64 4.19
CA SER A 210 -12.25 0.75 3.59
C SER A 210 -12.79 2.18 3.52
N GLY A 211 -12.14 3.12 4.22
CA GLY A 211 -12.54 4.53 4.26
C GLY A 211 -12.01 5.28 3.05
N THR A 212 -12.82 6.13 2.43
CA THR A 212 -12.45 6.79 1.17
C THR A 212 -11.60 8.05 1.40
N LYS A 213 -10.87 8.47 0.35
CA LYS A 213 -9.96 9.62 0.35
C LYS A 213 -8.82 9.45 1.36
N ALA A 214 -8.31 8.23 1.48
CA ALA A 214 -7.18 7.94 2.35
C ALA A 214 -5.84 8.13 1.61
N ALA A 215 -4.80 8.50 2.34
CA ALA A 215 -3.46 8.67 1.76
C ALA A 215 -2.36 8.11 2.66
N PHE A 216 -1.37 7.49 2.05
CA PHE A 216 -0.23 6.85 2.73
C PHE A 216 1.05 7.40 2.10
N TYR A 217 1.94 7.93 2.94
CA TYR A 217 3.20 8.52 2.51
C TYR A 217 4.37 7.89 3.25
N ASN A 218 5.33 7.33 2.52
CA ASN A 218 6.51 6.71 3.12
C ASN A 218 6.15 5.66 4.19
N CYS A 219 5.11 4.88 3.92
CA CYS A 219 4.66 3.79 4.80
C CYS A 219 5.21 2.45 4.33
N SER A 220 5.37 1.51 5.27
CA SER A 220 5.68 0.12 4.96
C SER A 220 4.52 -0.79 5.32
N PHE A 221 4.20 -1.74 4.46
CA PHE A 221 3.19 -2.78 4.67
C PHE A 221 3.89 -4.13 4.55
N ILE A 222 3.97 -4.87 5.66
CA ILE A 222 4.83 -6.03 5.79
C ILE A 222 3.98 -7.23 6.21
N GLY A 223 3.99 -8.27 5.42
CA GLY A 223 3.32 -9.52 5.74
C GLY A 223 3.75 -10.65 4.81
N ASN A 224 2.87 -11.64 4.71
CA ASN A 224 2.97 -12.76 3.78
C ASN A 224 1.75 -12.76 2.85
N GLN A 225 0.82 -13.70 3.00
CA GLN A 225 -0.42 -13.74 2.24
C GLN A 225 -1.40 -12.64 2.69
N ASP A 226 -2.02 -11.95 1.73
CA ASP A 226 -3.05 -10.90 1.95
C ASP A 226 -2.55 -9.69 2.76
N THR A 227 -1.30 -9.24 2.53
CA THR A 227 -0.65 -8.19 3.33
C THR A 227 -1.42 -6.86 3.40
N LEU A 228 -1.72 -6.25 2.24
CA LEU A 228 -2.46 -4.99 2.13
C LEU A 228 -3.84 -5.25 1.53
N TYR A 229 -4.87 -5.16 2.38
CA TYR A 229 -6.25 -5.24 1.96
C TYR A 229 -6.75 -3.83 1.59
N ASP A 230 -6.50 -3.44 0.35
CA ASP A 230 -7.06 -2.27 -0.30
C ASP A 230 -8.55 -2.47 -0.65
N HIS A 231 -9.37 -2.56 0.41
CA HIS A 231 -10.70 -3.13 0.33
C HIS A 231 -11.64 -2.34 -0.58
N LYS A 232 -11.83 -1.04 -0.33
CA LYS A 232 -12.66 -0.16 -1.17
C LYS A 232 -12.40 1.31 -0.84
N GLY A 233 -12.60 2.18 -1.83
CA GLY A 233 -12.49 3.63 -1.63
C GLY A 233 -11.64 4.29 -2.70
N LEU A 234 -11.26 5.54 -2.45
CA LEU A 234 -10.25 6.27 -3.22
C LEU A 234 -9.01 6.38 -2.35
N HIS A 235 -7.92 5.73 -2.73
CA HIS A 235 -6.69 5.74 -1.93
C HIS A 235 -5.48 6.18 -2.76
N TYR A 236 -4.52 6.76 -2.07
CA TYR A 236 -3.27 7.18 -2.66
C TYR A 236 -2.11 6.67 -1.81
N PHE A 237 -1.16 6.00 -2.46
CA PHE A 237 0.04 5.47 -1.83
C PHE A 237 1.24 6.08 -2.53
N ASN A 238 2.04 6.86 -1.80
CA ASN A 238 3.22 7.54 -2.33
C ASN A 238 4.47 7.15 -1.55
N ASN A 239 5.53 6.76 -2.27
CA ASN A 239 6.80 6.36 -1.68
C ASN A 239 6.66 5.22 -0.67
N CYS A 240 5.70 4.31 -0.87
CA CYS A 240 5.43 3.21 0.05
C CYS A 240 6.26 1.98 -0.28
N PHE A 241 6.49 1.15 0.74
CA PHE A 241 7.08 -0.18 0.60
C PHE A 241 6.02 -1.24 0.93
N ILE A 242 5.80 -2.21 0.04
CA ILE A 242 4.87 -3.32 0.29
C ILE A 242 5.60 -4.64 0.09
N GLN A 243 5.51 -5.52 1.08
CA GLN A 243 6.17 -6.82 1.06
C GLN A 243 5.18 -7.93 1.46
N GLY A 244 5.11 -8.97 0.62
CA GLY A 244 4.32 -10.17 0.91
C GLY A 244 4.55 -11.29 -0.11
N SER A 245 3.72 -12.32 -0.05
CA SER A 245 3.80 -13.51 -0.92
C SER A 245 2.60 -13.58 -1.88
N VAL A 246 1.50 -14.22 -1.48
CA VAL A 246 0.28 -14.43 -2.28
C VAL A 246 -0.69 -13.28 -2.06
N ASP A 247 -1.26 -12.72 -3.13
CA ASP A 247 -2.29 -11.67 -3.10
C ASP A 247 -1.98 -10.51 -2.14
N PHE A 248 -0.70 -10.15 -2.02
CA PHE A 248 -0.22 -9.24 -0.98
C PHE A 248 -0.70 -7.79 -1.15
N ILE A 249 -1.30 -7.45 -2.29
CA ILE A 249 -2.13 -6.27 -2.51
C ILE A 249 -3.43 -6.74 -3.17
N PHE A 250 -4.56 -6.55 -2.51
CA PHE A 250 -5.84 -7.06 -3.00
C PHE A 250 -7.05 -6.23 -2.53
N GLY A 251 -8.18 -6.37 -3.22
CA GLY A 251 -9.44 -5.71 -2.91
C GLY A 251 -10.05 -4.99 -4.11
N TYR A 252 -10.95 -4.04 -3.83
CA TYR A 252 -11.73 -3.31 -4.82
C TYR A 252 -11.50 -1.79 -4.74
N GLY A 253 -10.41 -1.36 -4.10
CA GLY A 253 -9.99 0.04 -4.03
C GLY A 253 -9.74 0.64 -5.41
N ARG A 254 -10.09 1.92 -5.58
CA ARG A 254 -9.67 2.73 -6.72
C ARG A 254 -8.45 3.52 -6.29
N SER A 255 -7.30 2.90 -6.44
CA SER A 255 -6.07 3.36 -5.81
C SER A 255 -5.01 3.75 -6.83
N LEU A 256 -4.29 4.82 -6.52
CA LEU A 256 -3.08 5.22 -7.22
C LEU A 256 -1.87 4.90 -6.36
N TYR A 257 -0.96 4.10 -6.90
CA TYR A 257 0.33 3.77 -6.28
C TYR A 257 1.44 4.47 -7.06
N GLU A 258 2.15 5.39 -6.41
CA GLU A 258 3.19 6.22 -7.02
C GLU A 258 4.50 6.08 -6.24
N VAL A 259 5.62 5.93 -6.97
CA VAL A 259 6.95 5.69 -6.38
C VAL A 259 6.89 4.50 -5.41
N LEU A 260 6.27 3.41 -5.83
CA LEU A 260 6.07 2.23 -5.00
C LEU A 260 7.26 1.27 -5.13
N SER A 261 7.76 0.76 -4.00
CA SER A 261 8.67 -0.38 -3.98
C SER A 261 7.93 -1.63 -3.48
N CYS A 262 7.88 -2.68 -4.31
CA CYS A 262 7.31 -3.98 -3.92
C CYS A 262 8.40 -5.02 -3.78
N GLN A 263 8.36 -5.80 -2.71
CA GLN A 263 9.25 -6.95 -2.52
C GLN A 263 8.44 -8.23 -2.33
N PHE A 264 8.59 -9.16 -3.27
CA PHE A 264 8.07 -10.50 -3.10
C PHE A 264 8.92 -11.25 -2.05
N ARG A 265 8.26 -11.84 -1.05
CA ARG A 265 8.88 -12.81 -0.14
C ARG A 265 8.65 -14.21 -0.68
N PRO A 266 9.68 -14.87 -1.24
CA PRO A 266 9.59 -16.29 -1.53
C PRO A 266 9.42 -17.02 -0.19
N SER A 267 8.39 -17.84 -0.10
CA SER A 267 8.20 -18.70 1.04
C SER A 267 9.38 -19.66 1.11
N VAL A 268 10.03 -19.73 2.26
CA VAL A 268 11.05 -20.74 2.48
C VAL A 268 10.30 -22.07 2.57
N LEU A 269 10.39 -22.88 1.51
CA LEU A 269 10.14 -24.31 1.66
C LEU A 269 11.14 -24.78 2.70
N GLY A 270 10.65 -25.18 3.88
CA GLY A 270 11.51 -25.80 4.89
C GLY A 270 12.29 -26.93 4.22
N LEU A 271 13.62 -26.79 4.20
CA LEU A 271 14.54 -27.88 3.96
C LEU A 271 14.71 -28.68 5.25
#